data_AF-A0A6L7TXN3-F1
#
_entry.id   AF-A0A6L7TXN3-F1
#
_cell.length_a   1.000
_cell.length_b   1.000
_cell.length_c   1.000
_cell.angle_alpha   90.00
_cell.angle_beta   90.00
_cell.angle_gamma   90.00
#
_symmetry.space_group_name_H-M   'P 1'
#
loop_
_entity.id
_entity.type
_entity.pdbx_description
1 polymer ?
#
loop_
_entity_poly.entity_id
_entity_poly.type
_entity_poly.pdbx_seq_one_letter_code
_entity_poly.pdbx_strand_id
1 'polypeptide(L)'
;MDTKLEAREFYLDSIDEVFAEIFFLFGGCFDVRMEIASETSLVSAFFSRVNQKIDRERAVDFELCALECSGIASADLGEYLGVPVHTSSALEFFDYVFSQRSEVVCGVDFAGNSWIIAVNDQ
;
A
#
# COMPACT_ATOMS: atom_id res chain seq x y z
N MET A 1 21.11 -12.87 6.31
CA MET A 1 20.29 -13.09 7.51
C MET A 1 18.89 -12.64 7.11
N ASP A 2 18.07 -13.59 6.66
CA ASP A 2 16.74 -13.33 6.14
C ASP A 2 15.81 -12.95 7.29
N THR A 3 15.55 -11.66 7.47
CA THR A 3 14.59 -11.16 8.45
C THR A 3 13.18 -11.49 7.96
N LYS A 4 12.74 -12.73 8.21
CA LYS A 4 11.45 -13.23 7.77
C LYS A 4 10.32 -12.76 8.69
N LEU A 5 9.40 -12.03 8.06
CA LEU A 5 7.95 -12.16 8.17
C LEU A 5 7.39 -11.99 9.58
N GLU A 6 7.22 -10.74 10.01
CA GLU A 6 6.18 -10.45 10.99
C GLU A 6 4.82 -10.63 10.30
N ALA A 7 4.12 -11.69 10.68
CA ALA A 7 2.71 -11.85 10.36
C ALA A 7 1.90 -11.03 11.36
N ARG A 8 1.01 -10.17 10.88
CA ARG A 8 0.11 -9.38 11.71
C ARG A 8 -1.29 -9.40 11.14
N GLU A 9 -2.25 -9.24 12.04
CA GLU A 9 -3.65 -9.00 11.68
C GLU A 9 -4.05 -7.62 12.22
N PHE A 10 -4.72 -6.83 11.40
CA PHE A 10 -5.22 -5.51 11.78
C PHE A 10 -6.44 -5.14 10.93
N TYR A 11 -7.23 -4.19 11.42
CA TYR A 11 -8.32 -3.61 10.63
C TYR A 11 -7.76 -2.60 9.65
N LEU A 12 -8.27 -2.60 8.40
CA LEU A 12 -7.77 -1.74 7.33
C LEU A 12 -7.70 -0.25 7.73
N ASP A 13 -8.62 0.23 8.58
CA ASP A 13 -8.62 1.60 9.12
C ASP A 13 -7.36 2.00 9.89
N SER A 14 -6.60 1.02 10.38
CA SER A 14 -5.40 1.18 11.19
C SER A 14 -4.11 1.08 10.36
N ILE A 15 -4.21 0.96 9.03
CA ILE A 15 -3.08 0.66 8.15
C ILE A 15 -1.97 1.72 8.21
N ASP A 16 -2.32 3.00 8.31
CA ASP A 16 -1.35 4.10 8.42
C ASP A 16 -0.50 3.95 9.71
N GLU A 17 -1.12 3.59 10.83
CA GLU A 17 -0.43 3.37 12.11
C GLU A 17 0.48 2.14 12.05
N VAL A 18 -0.01 1.03 11.47
CA VAL A 18 0.76 -0.20 11.29
C VAL A 18 1.95 0.03 10.39
N PHE A 19 1.78 0.73 9.26
CA PHE A 19 2.87 1.03 8.34
C PHE A 19 3.92 1.91 8.99
N ALA A 20 3.52 2.89 9.80
CA ALA A 20 4.45 3.71 10.56
C ALA A 20 5.27 2.86 11.53
N GLU A 21 4.62 1.97 12.29
CA GLU A 21 5.30 1.06 13.21
C GLU A 21 6.33 0.18 12.49
N ILE A 22 5.94 -0.46 11.39
CA ILE A 22 6.83 -1.33 10.61
C ILE A 22 7.98 -0.55 9.98
N PHE A 23 7.72 0.65 9.45
CA PHE A 23 8.75 1.52 8.89
C PHE A 23 9.81 1.88 9.93
N PHE A 24 9.39 2.22 11.16
CA PHE A 24 10.31 2.49 12.27
C PHE A 24 11.07 1.23 12.70
N LEU A 25 10.38 0.09 12.80
CA LEU A 25 10.97 -1.19 13.18
C LEU A 25 12.08 -1.63 12.21
N PHE A 26 11.84 -1.52 10.90
CA PHE A 26 12.79 -1.91 9.86
C PHE A 26 13.80 -0.82 9.50
N GLY A 27 13.59 0.41 10.01
CA GLY A 27 14.44 1.56 9.75
C GLY A 27 14.39 2.03 8.30
N GLY A 28 13.24 1.88 7.64
CA GLY A 28 13.04 2.27 6.26
C GLY A 28 12.01 1.43 5.51
N CYS A 29 12.17 1.40 4.18
CA CYS A 29 11.28 0.71 3.25
C CYS A 29 11.12 -0.78 3.54
N PHE A 30 9.95 -1.30 3.21
CA PHE A 30 9.56 -2.67 3.46
C PHE A 30 8.65 -3.20 2.36
N ASP A 31 8.68 -4.51 2.13
CA ASP A 31 7.68 -5.18 1.32
C ASP A 31 6.58 -5.74 2.23
N VAL A 32 5.34 -5.68 1.76
CA VAL A 32 4.19 -6.27 2.43
C VAL A 32 3.36 -7.09 1.44
N ARG A 33 2.97 -8.28 1.88
CA ARG A 33 1.89 -9.05 1.26
C ARG A 33 0.67 -8.97 2.18
N MET A 34 -0.47 -8.53 1.66
CA MET A 34 -1.70 -8.37 2.42
C MET A 34 -2.85 -9.11 1.75
N GLU A 35 -3.67 -9.76 2.57
CA GLU A 35 -4.92 -10.41 2.19
C GLU A 35 -6.04 -9.85 3.07
N ILE A 36 -7.17 -9.51 2.47
CA ILE A 36 -8.34 -9.01 3.20
C ILE A 36 -9.46 -10.04 3.19
N ALA A 37 -10.03 -10.30 4.37
CA ALA A 37 -11.25 -11.08 4.47
C ALA A 37 -12.43 -10.22 4.02
N SER A 38 -13.13 -10.65 2.97
CA SER A 38 -14.17 -9.88 2.25
C SER A 38 -15.35 -9.40 3.10
N GLU A 39 -15.52 -9.92 4.32
CA GLU A 39 -16.65 -9.64 5.19
C GLU A 39 -16.31 -8.76 6.41
N THR A 40 -15.03 -8.54 6.73
CA THR A 40 -14.64 -8.00 8.05
C THR A 40 -13.66 -6.83 8.02
N SER A 41 -13.19 -6.41 6.83
CA SER A 41 -12.08 -5.44 6.67
C SER A 41 -10.80 -5.82 7.46
N LEU A 42 -10.72 -7.06 7.92
CA LEU A 42 -9.58 -7.60 8.63
C LEU A 42 -8.53 -8.00 7.59
N VAL A 43 -7.34 -7.42 7.74
CA VAL A 43 -6.19 -7.64 6.87
C VAL A 43 -5.20 -8.56 7.59
N SER A 44 -4.84 -9.66 6.93
CA SER A 44 -3.69 -10.48 7.30
C SER A 44 -2.50 -10.04 6.46
N ALA A 45 -1.45 -9.53 7.12
CA ALA A 45 -0.29 -8.95 6.46
C ALA A 45 1.01 -9.65 6.86
N PHE A 46 1.92 -9.73 5.89
CA PHE A 46 3.22 -10.35 6.00
C PHE A 46 4.29 -9.34 5.57
N PHE A 47 5.08 -8.85 6.54
CA PHE A 47 6.07 -7.80 6.30
C PHE A 47 7.48 -8.37 6.14
N SER A 48 8.25 -7.82 5.20
CA SER A 48 9.66 -8.15 5.05
C SER A 48 10.51 -6.91 4.82
N ARG A 49 11.68 -6.89 5.45
CA ARG A 49 12.62 -5.78 5.29
C ARG A 49 13.28 -5.87 3.92
N VAL A 50 13.31 -4.77 3.19
CA VAL A 50 14.08 -4.63 1.95
C VAL A 50 15.24 -3.67 2.14
N ASN A 51 16.33 -3.93 1.41
CA ASN A 51 17.48 -3.04 1.35
C ASN A 51 17.43 -2.07 0.16
N GLN A 52 16.43 -2.20 -0.72
CA GLN A 52 16.27 -1.37 -1.91
C GLN A 52 15.12 -0.37 -1.68
N LYS A 53 15.41 0.91 -1.90
CA LYS A 53 14.40 1.97 -1.86
C LYS A 53 13.54 1.94 -3.11
N ILE A 54 12.27 2.32 -2.96
CA ILE A 54 11.36 2.57 -4.07
C ILE A 54 11.84 3.82 -4.82
N ASP A 55 11.75 3.80 -6.14
CA ASP A 55 12.08 4.94 -6.98
C ASP A 55 11.03 6.05 -6.81
N ARG A 56 11.40 7.05 -5.99
CA ARG A 56 10.51 8.14 -5.58
C ARG A 56 10.26 9.16 -6.70
N GLU A 57 11.19 9.29 -7.64
CA GLU A 57 11.09 10.31 -8.71
C GLU A 57 10.06 9.93 -9.78
N ARG A 58 9.67 8.65 -9.82
CA ARG A 58 8.68 8.10 -10.76
C ARG A 58 7.30 7.92 -10.14
N ALA A 59 7.15 8.28 -8.86
CA ALA A 59 5.89 8.09 -8.16
C ALA A 59 4.83 9.10 -8.64
N VAL A 60 3.61 8.62 -8.86
CA VAL A 60 2.46 9.44 -9.25
C VAL A 60 1.58 9.73 -8.04
N ASP A 61 0.98 10.91 -7.96
CA ASP A 61 0.07 11.24 -6.87
C ASP A 61 -1.25 10.48 -7.00
N PHE A 62 -1.64 9.79 -5.94
CA PHE A 62 -2.97 9.24 -5.73
C PHE A 62 -3.75 10.23 -4.87
N GLU A 63 -4.42 11.14 -5.56
CA GLU A 63 -5.54 11.86 -5.02
C GLU A 63 -6.79 11.15 -5.54
N LEU A 64 -7.65 10.65 -4.65
CA LEU A 64 -9.01 10.27 -5.02
C LEU A 64 -9.72 11.54 -5.51
N CYS A 65 -9.60 11.85 -6.80
CA CYS A 65 -10.17 13.05 -7.39
C CYS A 65 -11.68 12.86 -7.56
N ALA A 66 -12.42 12.89 -6.44
CA ALA A 66 -13.88 12.76 -6.43
C ALA A 66 -14.59 13.91 -7.19
N LEU A 67 -13.85 14.96 -7.60
CA LEU A 67 -14.38 16.10 -8.36
C LEU A 67 -14.12 16.02 -9.88
N GLU A 68 -13.25 15.12 -10.37
CA GLU A 68 -13.23 14.74 -11.79
C GLU A 68 -14.20 13.57 -12.10
N CYS A 69 -14.82 12.99 -11.05
CA CYS A 69 -15.89 12.01 -11.11
C CYS A 69 -17.24 12.56 -11.62
N SER A 70 -17.21 13.38 -12.67
CA SER A 70 -18.34 13.55 -13.59
C SER A 70 -18.03 12.81 -14.90
N GLY A 71 -17.84 11.50 -14.83
CA GLY A 71 -17.87 10.66 -16.05
C GLY A 71 -17.01 9.42 -16.10
N ILE A 72 -16.22 9.06 -15.09
CA ILE A 72 -15.40 7.85 -15.14
C ILE A 72 -16.11 6.72 -14.39
N ALA A 73 -16.79 5.89 -15.17
CA ALA A 73 -16.97 4.50 -14.80
C ALA A 73 -15.56 3.87 -14.71
N SER A 74 -15.19 3.42 -13.50
CA SER A 74 -13.98 2.68 -13.12
C SER A 74 -12.63 3.30 -13.51
N ALA A 75 -11.94 3.91 -12.55
CA ALA A 75 -10.48 3.89 -12.57
C ALA A 75 -10.05 2.42 -12.43
N ASP A 76 -9.25 1.91 -13.37
CA ASP A 76 -8.73 0.54 -13.35
C ASP A 76 -7.46 0.49 -12.49
N LEU A 77 -7.38 -0.44 -11.53
CA LEU A 77 -6.16 -0.64 -10.73
C LEU A 77 -4.93 -0.86 -11.62
N GLY A 78 -5.13 -1.39 -12.84
CA GLY A 78 -4.09 -1.57 -13.86
C GLY A 78 -3.26 -0.33 -14.18
N GLU A 79 -3.81 0.88 -13.99
CA GLU A 79 -3.08 2.13 -14.21
C GLU A 79 -2.01 2.41 -13.14
N TYR A 80 -2.14 1.79 -11.96
CA TYR A 80 -1.24 1.95 -10.82
C TYR A 80 -0.32 0.74 -10.60
N LEU A 81 -0.51 -0.35 -11.36
CA LEU A 81 0.37 -1.52 -11.27
C LEU A 81 1.76 -1.20 -11.84
N GLY A 82 2.81 -1.53 -11.08
CA GLY A 82 4.20 -1.30 -11.49
C GLY A 82 4.64 0.18 -11.52
N VAL A 83 3.77 1.11 -11.10
CA VAL A 83 4.08 2.52 -10.94
C VAL A 83 3.99 2.85 -9.44
N PRO A 84 5.04 3.42 -8.82
CA PRO A 84 4.94 3.87 -7.44
C PRO A 84 3.90 4.98 -7.28
N VAL A 85 3.24 5.02 -6.14
CA VAL A 85 2.13 5.94 -5.86
C VAL A 85 2.40 6.74 -4.59
N HIS A 86 2.27 8.05 -4.65
CA HIS A 86 2.23 8.94 -3.50
C HIS A 86 0.81 9.03 -2.94
N THR A 87 0.62 8.80 -1.65
CA THR A 87 -0.66 9.05 -0.98
C THR A 87 -0.45 9.63 0.41
N SER A 88 -1.30 10.58 0.82
CA SER A 88 -1.34 11.08 2.20
C SER A 88 -1.99 10.10 3.17
N SER A 89 -2.76 9.13 2.67
CA SER A 89 -3.39 8.08 3.47
C SER A 89 -3.26 6.73 2.77
N ALA A 90 -2.60 5.78 3.43
CA ALA A 90 -2.55 4.42 2.94
C ALA A 90 -3.94 3.79 2.92
N LEU A 91 -4.82 4.13 3.89
CA LEU A 91 -6.20 3.65 3.94
C LEU A 91 -6.96 3.90 2.63
N GLU A 92 -6.98 5.13 2.13
CA GLU A 92 -7.72 5.48 0.90
C GLU A 92 -7.24 4.67 -0.30
N PHE A 93 -5.92 4.48 -0.41
CA PHE A 93 -5.33 3.69 -1.49
C PHE A 93 -5.71 2.22 -1.37
N PHE A 94 -5.56 1.63 -0.19
CA PHE A 94 -5.83 0.21 -0.01
C PHE A 94 -7.33 -0.13 0.01
N ASP A 95 -8.20 0.79 0.42
CA ASP A 95 -9.65 0.63 0.27
C ASP A 95 -10.02 0.50 -1.22
N TYR A 96 -9.45 1.36 -2.07
CA TYR A 96 -9.61 1.27 -3.52
C TYR A 96 -9.02 -0.02 -4.10
N VAL A 97 -7.81 -0.42 -3.71
CA VAL A 97 -7.17 -1.67 -4.16
C VAL A 97 -8.04 -2.88 -3.78
N PHE A 98 -8.48 -2.94 -2.52
CA PHE A 98 -9.24 -4.07 -1.99
C PHE A 98 -10.68 -4.13 -2.52
N SER A 99 -11.19 -3.03 -3.09
CA SER A 99 -12.46 -3.05 -3.85
C SER A 99 -12.36 -3.86 -5.16
N GLN A 100 -11.14 -4.11 -5.66
CA GLN A 100 -10.89 -4.80 -6.94
C GLN A 100 -10.18 -6.15 -6.79
N ARG A 101 -9.40 -6.35 -5.72
CA ARG A 101 -8.62 -7.58 -5.47
C ARG A 101 -8.67 -7.95 -3.99
N SER A 102 -8.68 -9.24 -3.65
CA SER A 102 -8.63 -9.68 -2.24
C SER A 102 -7.21 -9.76 -1.67
N GLU A 103 -6.21 -9.64 -2.53
CA GLU A 103 -4.80 -9.79 -2.19
C GLU A 103 -3.95 -8.76 -2.93
N VAL A 104 -2.93 -8.24 -2.25
CA VAL A 104 -1.95 -7.30 -2.81
C VAL A 104 -0.55 -7.59 -2.28
N VAL A 105 0.44 -7.47 -3.16
CA VAL A 105 1.86 -7.43 -2.79
C VAL A 105 2.40 -6.08 -3.22
N CYS A 106 3.06 -5.37 -2.31
CA CYS A 106 3.62 -4.07 -2.61
C CYS A 106 4.88 -3.76 -1.80
N GLY A 107 5.71 -2.89 -2.36
CA GLY A 107 6.74 -2.17 -1.61
C GLY A 107 6.14 -0.91 -1.00
N VAL A 108 6.54 -0.57 0.22
CA VAL A 108 6.13 0.63 0.94
C VAL A 108 7.37 1.40 1.42
N ASP A 109 7.37 2.71 1.19
CA ASP A 109 8.35 3.67 1.70
C ASP A 109 7.62 4.92 2.20
N PHE A 110 8.33 5.80 2.91
CA PHE A 110 7.78 7.05 3.43
C PHE A 110 8.74 8.20 3.11
N ALA A 111 8.22 9.30 2.56
CA ALA A 111 9.02 10.48 2.23
C ALA A 111 8.21 11.77 2.27
N GLY A 112 8.84 12.85 2.73
CA GLY A 112 8.16 14.14 2.88
C GLY A 112 7.12 14.04 3.98
N ASN A 113 5.87 13.78 3.58
CA ASN A 113 4.73 13.51 4.46
C ASN A 113 3.73 12.55 3.79
N SER A 114 4.19 11.70 2.86
CA SER A 114 3.33 10.76 2.14
C SER A 114 3.93 9.37 2.11
N TRP A 115 3.05 8.38 2.05
CA TRP A 115 3.39 7.02 1.69
C TRP A 115 3.76 6.95 0.22
N ILE A 116 4.74 6.11 -0.08
CA ILE A 116 5.09 5.72 -1.44
C ILE A 116 4.84 4.23 -1.55
N ILE A 117 3.86 3.84 -2.36
CA ILE A 117 3.41 2.45 -2.48
C ILE A 117 3.61 1.99 -3.92
N ALA A 118 4.37 0.91 -4.11
CA ALA A 118 4.57 0.30 -5.42
C ALA A 118 3.89 -1.07 -5.43
N VAL A 119 2.73 -1.17 -6.07
CA VAL A 119 2.00 -2.44 -6.21
C VAL A 119 2.69 -3.31 -7.26
N ASN A 120 3.05 -4.53 -6.87
CA ASN A 120 3.65 -5.50 -7.75
C ASN A 120 2.58 -6.18 -8.61
N ASP A 121 2.82 -6.27 -9.90
CA ASP A 121 2.02 -7.07 -10.83
C ASP A 121 2.46 -8.55 -10.67
N GLN A 122 1.73 -9.32 -9.87
CA GLN A 122 1.89 -10.77 -9.75
C GLN A 122 0.74 -11.50 -10.43
#